data_AF-A0A6A7FYA8-F1
#
_entry.id   AF-A0A6A7FYA8-F1
#
_cell.length_a   1.000
_cell.length_b   1.000
_cell.length_c   1.000
_cell.angle_alpha   90.00
_cell.angle_beta   90.00
_cell.angle_gamma   90.00
#
_symmetry.space_group_name_H-M   'P 1'
#
loop_
_entity.id
_entity.type
_entity.pdbx_description
1 polymer ?
#
loop_
_entity_poly.entity_id
_entity_poly.type
_entity_poly.pdbx_seq_one_letter_code
_entity_poly.pdbx_strand_id
1 'polypeptide(L)'
;MPMHRYTATLLLLLGVCSCGGFRFSLEDILKPHNSYIRPENSYGVTYINVSVVLNSLEMHENRRVMTVSGELVQEWEDENLRFSGGRNMHTSAIGLYGEHGQTLKQLIWLPDLTMSQALEQDLTQRADFLRLTSEGRITWTKLFRATVPCEMELAYYPFENYRCMLMFHSLGYDTEELRPHWSLDPSVHYDDTHVSLPCEIEDVYTDVTSFVTIERARRRLEAEVEMTCYSGWTIKHTIVPFMVTVTMAYLVFYLHPRAVTARLTVSLVAFVVAMIVHESSYRDVPRYPYTMALEVFTGTCLAFVFSAAVQSVVVDTLSRVSDKMASDE
;
A
#
# COMPACT_ATOMS: atom_id res chain seq x y z
N MET A 1 -37.67 -60.88 -53.93
CA MET A 1 -36.47 -61.17 -54.76
C MET A 1 -36.19 -59.94 -55.63
N PRO A 2 -34.93 -59.53 -55.80
CA PRO A 2 -34.34 -58.53 -54.89
C PRO A 2 -33.83 -57.24 -55.59
N MET A 3 -33.34 -56.31 -54.73
CA MET A 3 -32.24 -55.33 -54.94
C MET A 3 -32.52 -54.07 -55.79
N HIS A 4 -32.09 -52.85 -55.45
CA HIS A 4 -30.98 -52.39 -54.60
C HIS A 4 -31.22 -50.96 -54.05
N ARG A 5 -30.75 -50.72 -52.81
CA ARG A 5 -30.53 -49.43 -52.09
C ARG A 5 -29.42 -48.61 -52.79
N TYR A 6 -29.29 -47.28 -52.70
CA TYR A 6 -28.89 -46.50 -51.51
C TYR A 6 -29.06 -44.98 -51.69
N THR A 7 -29.25 -44.31 -50.56
CA THR A 7 -29.49 -42.90 -50.25
C THR A 7 -28.30 -41.96 -50.49
N ALA A 8 -28.59 -40.73 -50.93
CA ALA A 8 -27.66 -39.64 -51.19
C ALA A 8 -27.21 -38.91 -49.90
N THR A 9 -25.90 -38.69 -49.77
CA THR A 9 -25.29 -37.83 -48.74
C THR A 9 -24.63 -36.64 -49.44
N LEU A 10 -25.09 -35.44 -49.08
CA LEU A 10 -24.69 -34.13 -49.60
C LEU A 10 -23.34 -33.72 -48.96
N LEU A 11 -22.28 -33.56 -49.76
CA LEU A 11 -20.98 -33.03 -49.32
C LEU A 11 -20.92 -31.52 -49.57
N LEU A 12 -20.94 -30.74 -48.49
CA LEU A 12 -20.68 -29.29 -48.47
C LEU A 12 -19.17 -29.04 -48.61
N LEU A 13 -18.79 -28.38 -49.71
CA LEU A 13 -17.47 -27.80 -49.93
C LEU A 13 -17.28 -26.58 -49.01
N LEU A 14 -16.59 -26.75 -47.89
CA LEU A 14 -15.94 -25.64 -47.19
C LEU A 14 -14.51 -25.52 -47.72
N GLY A 15 -14.30 -24.52 -48.58
CA GLY A 15 -12.98 -24.04 -48.95
C GLY A 15 -12.27 -23.50 -47.73
N VAL A 16 -11.35 -24.29 -47.18
CA VAL A 16 -10.38 -23.80 -46.19
C VAL A 16 -9.36 -22.98 -46.96
N CYS A 17 -9.55 -21.66 -46.94
CA CYS A 17 -8.51 -20.72 -47.30
C CYS A 17 -7.42 -20.82 -46.24
N SER A 18 -6.32 -21.50 -46.56
CA SER A 18 -5.11 -21.49 -45.74
C SER A 18 -4.51 -20.09 -45.81
N CYS A 19 -4.87 -19.23 -44.87
CA CYS A 19 -4.07 -18.06 -44.56
C CYS A 19 -2.83 -18.58 -43.84
N GLY A 20 -1.76 -18.81 -44.60
CA GLY A 20 -0.44 -19.12 -44.06
C GLY A 20 0.08 -17.94 -43.26
N GLY A 21 -0.36 -17.84 -42.00
CA GLY A 21 0.29 -17.01 -41.01
C GLY A 21 1.67 -17.60 -40.75
N PHE A 22 2.70 -16.99 -41.32
CA PHE A 22 4.09 -17.24 -40.92
C PHE A 22 4.20 -16.94 -39.42
N ARG A 23 4.19 -18.00 -38.60
CA ARG A 23 4.64 -17.94 -37.20
C ARG A 23 6.16 -17.86 -37.25
N PHE A 24 6.72 -16.65 -37.17
CA PHE A 24 8.13 -16.49 -36.85
C PHE A 24 8.30 -16.75 -35.34
N SER A 25 9.18 -17.68 -34.98
CA SER A 25 9.57 -17.86 -33.58
C SER A 25 10.41 -16.66 -33.17
N LEU A 26 10.27 -16.20 -31.94
CA LEU A 26 11.08 -15.12 -31.39
C LEU A 26 12.58 -15.48 -31.38
N GLU A 27 12.88 -16.77 -31.29
CA GLU A 27 14.21 -17.37 -31.44
C GLU A 27 14.81 -17.17 -32.83
N ASP A 28 13.98 -17.00 -33.87
CA ASP A 28 14.46 -16.73 -35.23
C ASP A 28 14.87 -15.27 -35.44
N ILE A 29 14.40 -14.38 -34.56
CA ILE A 29 14.65 -12.93 -34.62
C ILE A 29 15.87 -12.56 -33.76
N LEU A 30 16.01 -13.21 -32.61
CA LEU A 30 17.10 -12.96 -31.67
C LEU A 30 18.33 -13.79 -32.02
N LYS A 31 19.51 -13.17 -31.93
CA LYS A 31 20.77 -13.90 -32.04
C LYS A 31 20.92 -14.84 -30.85
N PRO A 32 21.58 -16.00 -31.01
CA PRO A 32 21.90 -16.87 -29.89
C PRO A 32 22.72 -16.11 -28.85
N HIS A 33 22.19 -16.01 -27.64
CA HIS A 33 22.77 -15.28 -26.52
C HIS A 33 22.51 -16.05 -25.21
N ASN A 34 23.33 -15.80 -24.20
CA ASN A 34 23.21 -16.40 -22.89
C ASN A 34 22.51 -15.45 -21.92
N SER A 35 21.22 -15.71 -21.65
CA SER A 35 20.37 -14.91 -20.77
C SER A 35 20.83 -14.86 -19.30
N TYR A 36 21.78 -15.71 -18.88
CA TYR A 36 22.38 -15.64 -17.55
C TYR A 36 23.50 -14.58 -17.45
N ILE A 37 23.96 -14.04 -18.58
CA ILE A 37 25.03 -13.05 -18.63
C ILE A 37 24.40 -11.66 -18.72
N ARG A 38 24.79 -10.80 -17.78
CA ARG A 38 24.39 -9.39 -17.74
C ARG A 38 24.90 -8.63 -18.98
N PRO A 39 24.12 -7.73 -19.59
CA PRO A 39 24.58 -6.87 -20.66
C PRO A 39 25.49 -5.77 -20.11
N GLU A 40 26.70 -5.68 -20.65
CA GLU A 40 27.71 -4.72 -20.18
C GLU A 40 27.91 -3.60 -21.21
N ASN A 41 28.06 -2.36 -20.73
CA ASN A 41 28.53 -1.26 -21.59
C ASN A 41 30.05 -1.31 -21.80
N SER A 42 30.60 -0.34 -22.53
CA SER A 42 32.05 -0.23 -22.78
C SER A 42 32.92 -0.12 -21.52
N TYR A 43 32.33 0.18 -20.36
CA TYR A 43 32.99 0.28 -19.06
C TYR A 43 32.73 -0.92 -18.14
N GLY A 44 32.03 -1.97 -18.61
CA GLY A 44 31.67 -3.13 -17.80
C GLY A 44 30.45 -2.92 -16.90
N VAL A 45 29.75 -1.78 -16.97
CA VAL A 45 28.64 -1.42 -16.08
C VAL A 45 27.30 -1.56 -16.79
N THR A 46 26.25 -2.01 -16.10
CA THR A 46 24.86 -1.92 -16.58
C THR A 46 24.15 -0.78 -15.90
N TYR A 47 23.61 0.14 -16.69
CA TYR A 47 22.74 1.20 -16.21
C TYR A 47 21.28 0.75 -16.31
N ILE A 48 20.53 0.97 -15.24
CA ILE A 48 19.10 0.66 -15.19
C ILE A 48 18.35 1.90 -14.76
N ASN A 49 17.44 2.37 -15.60
CA ASN A 49 16.50 3.41 -15.25
C ASN A 49 15.28 2.77 -14.59
N VAL A 50 14.88 3.30 -13.44
CA VAL A 50 13.81 2.74 -12.63
C VAL A 50 12.74 3.80 -12.42
N SER A 51 11.49 3.41 -12.61
CA SER A 51 10.34 4.17 -12.16
C SER A 51 9.34 3.26 -11.42
N VAL A 52 8.59 3.86 -10.51
CA VAL A 52 7.58 3.16 -9.70
C VAL A 52 6.23 3.80 -9.93
N VAL A 53 5.20 2.99 -10.14
CA VAL A 53 3.81 3.44 -10.17
C VAL A 53 3.12 2.91 -8.92
N LEU A 54 2.63 3.79 -8.05
CA LEU A 54 1.92 3.43 -6.83
C LEU A 54 0.41 3.35 -7.13
N ASN A 55 -0.18 2.18 -6.88
CA ASN A 55 -1.60 1.93 -7.12
C ASN A 55 -2.40 1.94 -5.81
N SER A 56 -1.88 1.35 -4.74
CA SER A 56 -2.54 1.34 -3.44
C SER A 56 -1.55 1.43 -2.28
N LEU A 57 -1.95 2.12 -1.22
CA LEU A 57 -1.21 2.25 0.03
C LEU A 57 -2.17 1.95 1.18
N GLU A 58 -1.83 0.97 2.00
CA GLU A 58 -2.60 0.56 3.17
C GLU A 58 -1.70 0.70 4.40
N MET A 59 -2.09 1.58 5.34
CA MET A 59 -1.38 1.76 6.60
C MET A 59 -1.90 0.79 7.66
N HIS A 60 -0.97 0.21 8.40
CA HIS A 60 -1.25 -0.68 9.53
C HIS A 60 -0.52 -0.16 10.78
N GLU A 61 -1.14 0.78 11.48
CA GLU A 61 -0.52 1.46 12.64
C GLU A 61 -0.16 0.48 13.76
N ASN A 62 -1.03 -0.50 14.02
CA ASN A 62 -0.82 -1.52 15.05
C ASN A 62 0.46 -2.35 14.85
N ARG A 63 0.84 -2.59 13.59
CA ARG A 63 2.00 -3.38 13.18
C ARG A 63 3.20 -2.52 12.79
N ARG A 64 3.04 -1.20 12.68
CA ARG A 64 4.06 -0.26 12.18
C ARG A 64 4.57 -0.62 10.78
N VAL A 65 3.64 -0.99 9.91
CA VAL A 65 3.94 -1.37 8.52
C VAL A 65 3.00 -0.67 7.55
N MET A 66 3.48 -0.50 6.34
CA MET A 66 2.71 -0.05 5.19
C MET A 66 2.69 -1.17 4.15
N THR A 67 1.50 -1.53 3.67
CA THR A 67 1.35 -2.40 2.50
C THR A 67 1.15 -1.54 1.27
N VAL A 68 2.09 -1.64 0.34
CA VAL A 68 2.11 -0.91 -0.93
C VAL A 68 1.90 -1.89 -2.08
N SER A 69 1.10 -1.50 -3.06
CA SER A 69 0.99 -2.21 -4.33
C SER A 69 1.15 -1.27 -5.51
N GLY A 70 1.70 -1.78 -6.60
CA GLY A 70 2.07 -0.95 -7.74
C GLY A 70 2.82 -1.69 -8.82
N GLU A 71 3.43 -0.90 -9.71
CA GLU A 71 4.24 -1.36 -10.81
C GLU A 71 5.68 -0.89 -10.65
N LEU A 72 6.64 -1.79 -10.81
CA LEU A 72 8.07 -1.49 -10.87
C LEU A 72 8.51 -1.58 -12.33
N VAL A 73 8.81 -0.44 -12.92
CA VAL A 73 9.26 -0.31 -14.31
C VAL A 73 10.78 -0.18 -14.32
N GLN A 74 11.43 -1.05 -15.08
CA GLN A 74 12.89 -1.09 -15.23
C GLN A 74 13.24 -1.02 -16.70
N GLU A 75 14.16 -0.12 -17.05
CA GLU A 75 14.64 0.05 -18.42
C GLU A 75 16.15 -0.09 -18.49
N TRP A 76 16.62 -0.91 -19.42
CA TRP A 76 18.05 -1.06 -19.72
C TRP A 76 18.25 -1.32 -21.21
N GLU A 77 19.49 -1.32 -21.64
CA GLU A 77 19.87 -1.57 -23.03
C GLU A 77 20.77 -2.81 -23.11
N ASP A 78 20.50 -3.66 -24.11
CA ASP A 78 21.31 -4.81 -24.47
C ASP A 78 21.57 -4.81 -25.98
N GLU A 79 22.83 -4.56 -26.36
CA GLU A 79 23.22 -4.50 -27.77
C GLU A 79 23.10 -5.85 -28.49
N ASN A 80 23.13 -6.97 -27.75
CA ASN A 80 23.00 -8.31 -28.33
C ASN A 80 21.58 -8.61 -28.83
N LEU A 81 20.60 -7.88 -28.30
CA LEU A 81 19.18 -8.02 -28.61
C LEU A 81 18.70 -7.03 -29.68
N ARG A 82 19.62 -6.27 -30.29
CA ARG A 82 19.33 -5.45 -31.48
C ARG A 82 18.92 -6.33 -32.66
N PHE A 83 17.76 -6.02 -33.24
CA PHE A 83 17.24 -6.71 -34.41
C PHE A 83 16.80 -5.71 -35.48
N SER A 84 17.13 -5.99 -36.74
CA SER A 84 16.57 -5.24 -37.87
C SER A 84 15.24 -5.89 -38.25
N GLY A 85 14.14 -5.15 -38.25
CA GLY A 85 12.91 -5.60 -38.91
C GLY A 85 13.27 -6.07 -40.32
N GLY A 86 12.93 -7.31 -40.67
CA GLY A 86 13.22 -7.84 -42.01
C GLY A 86 12.66 -6.92 -43.10
N ARG A 87 13.10 -7.08 -44.36
CA ARG A 87 12.77 -6.20 -45.51
C ARG A 87 11.28 -5.84 -45.70
N ASN A 88 10.35 -6.52 -45.02
CA ASN A 88 8.90 -6.30 -45.05
C ASN A 88 8.27 -6.01 -43.66
N MET A 89 9.07 -5.71 -42.62
CA MET A 89 8.59 -5.64 -41.23
C MET A 89 8.95 -4.29 -40.59
N HIS A 90 7.95 -3.42 -40.45
CA HIS A 90 8.04 -2.14 -39.72
C HIS A 90 7.84 -2.35 -38.21
N THR A 91 8.34 -3.43 -37.63
CA THR A 91 8.20 -3.70 -36.20
C THR A 91 9.36 -3.06 -35.46
N SER A 92 9.13 -1.86 -34.92
CA SER A 92 10.10 -1.12 -34.09
C SER A 92 10.14 -1.61 -32.63
N ALA A 93 9.13 -2.37 -32.20
CA ALA A 93 9.07 -2.96 -30.86
C ALA A 93 8.26 -4.26 -30.82
N ILE A 94 8.72 -5.19 -29.99
CA ILE A 94 8.07 -6.44 -29.64
C ILE A 94 7.58 -6.30 -28.20
N GLY A 95 6.26 -6.28 -28.00
CA GLY A 95 5.64 -6.32 -26.69
C GLY A 95 5.06 -7.70 -26.44
N LEU A 96 5.39 -8.32 -25.31
CA LEU A 96 4.87 -9.65 -24.95
C LEU A 96 4.10 -9.60 -23.64
N TYR A 97 2.96 -10.27 -23.66
CA TYR A 97 1.97 -10.30 -22.59
C TYR A 97 1.63 -11.76 -22.25
N GLY A 98 1.44 -12.07 -20.97
CA GLY A 98 0.95 -13.37 -20.51
C GLY A 98 1.91 -14.54 -20.77
N GLU A 99 1.38 -15.70 -21.21
CA GLU A 99 2.13 -16.96 -21.37
C GLU A 99 3.30 -16.85 -22.37
N HIS A 100 3.14 -16.06 -23.45
CA HIS A 100 4.20 -15.82 -24.43
C HIS A 100 5.34 -14.93 -23.89
N GLY A 101 5.07 -14.14 -22.85
CA GLY A 101 6.12 -13.39 -22.14
C GLY A 101 7.08 -14.30 -21.38
N GLN A 102 6.63 -15.48 -20.94
CA GLN A 102 7.47 -16.42 -20.18
C GLN A 102 8.62 -16.98 -21.03
N THR A 103 8.40 -17.20 -22.33
CA THR A 103 9.44 -17.66 -23.24
C THR A 103 10.54 -16.62 -23.39
N LEU A 104 10.21 -15.34 -23.50
CA LEU A 104 11.23 -14.29 -23.65
C LEU A 104 11.99 -14.01 -22.34
N LYS A 105 11.36 -14.18 -21.18
CA LYS A 105 12.08 -14.11 -19.89
C LYS A 105 13.18 -15.15 -19.75
N GLN A 106 13.08 -16.29 -20.44
CA GLN A 106 14.12 -17.30 -20.47
C GLN A 106 15.26 -16.94 -21.44
N LEU A 107 15.00 -16.02 -22.39
CA LEU A 107 15.92 -15.64 -23.47
C LEU A 107 16.64 -14.31 -23.21
N ILE A 108 16.22 -13.52 -22.23
CA ILE A 108 16.78 -12.19 -21.91
C ILE A 108 17.27 -12.19 -20.47
N TRP A 109 18.41 -11.55 -20.22
CA TRP A 109 18.86 -11.28 -18.86
C TRP A 109 17.94 -10.27 -18.16
N LEU A 110 17.55 -10.57 -16.92
CA LEU A 110 16.62 -9.75 -16.14
C LEU A 110 17.29 -9.24 -14.86
N PRO A 111 17.20 -7.93 -14.55
CA PRO A 111 17.77 -7.38 -13.33
C PRO A 111 17.05 -7.86 -12.06
N ASP A 112 17.83 -8.09 -11.01
CA ASP A 112 17.38 -8.59 -9.71
C ASP A 112 17.08 -7.47 -8.70
N LEU A 113 16.52 -6.36 -9.18
CA LEU A 113 16.11 -5.26 -8.32
C LEU A 113 14.94 -5.70 -7.42
N THR A 114 15.12 -5.55 -6.10
CA THR A 114 14.11 -5.91 -5.10
C THR A 114 13.93 -4.84 -4.04
N MET A 115 12.80 -4.90 -3.33
CA MET A 115 12.48 -4.01 -2.21
C MET A 115 13.04 -4.60 -0.91
N SER A 116 14.20 -4.13 -0.49
CA SER A 116 14.99 -4.85 0.51
C SER A 116 14.48 -4.84 1.95
N GLN A 117 13.75 -3.79 2.32
CA GLN A 117 13.12 -3.69 3.63
C GLN A 117 11.77 -4.42 3.70
N ALA A 118 11.30 -5.02 2.60
CA ALA A 118 10.01 -5.70 2.61
C ALA A 118 10.03 -6.91 3.56
N LEU A 119 9.10 -6.92 4.52
CA LEU A 119 8.85 -8.05 5.43
C LEU A 119 8.14 -9.19 4.70
N GLU A 120 7.24 -8.81 3.79
CA GLU A 120 6.51 -9.69 2.90
C GLU A 120 6.53 -9.04 1.52
N GLN A 121 6.87 -9.82 0.49
CA GLN A 121 6.93 -9.31 -0.89
C GLN A 121 6.38 -10.37 -1.83
N ASP A 122 5.31 -10.01 -2.52
CA ASP A 122 4.79 -10.77 -3.66
C ASP A 122 5.14 -10.02 -4.94
N LEU A 123 6.04 -10.62 -5.73
CA LEU A 123 6.33 -10.20 -7.08
C LEU A 123 5.52 -11.10 -8.01
N THR A 124 4.39 -10.59 -8.52
CA THR A 124 3.48 -11.39 -9.34
C THR A 124 4.08 -11.63 -10.74
N GLN A 125 4.98 -12.61 -10.86
CA GLN A 125 5.69 -12.93 -12.11
C GLN A 125 4.77 -13.29 -13.29
N ARG A 126 3.48 -13.57 -13.05
CA ARG A 126 2.50 -13.91 -14.09
C ARG A 126 1.96 -12.68 -14.82
N ALA A 127 2.05 -11.50 -14.23
CA ALA A 127 1.53 -10.24 -14.77
C ALA A 127 2.67 -9.27 -15.13
N ASP A 128 3.80 -9.80 -15.59
CA ASP A 128 4.91 -8.99 -16.06
C ASP A 128 4.71 -8.60 -17.53
N PHE A 129 5.06 -7.36 -17.85
CA PHE A 129 5.06 -6.87 -19.22
C PHE A 129 6.49 -6.60 -19.66
N LEU A 130 6.89 -7.16 -20.80
CA LEU A 130 8.22 -6.94 -21.36
C LEU A 130 8.10 -6.40 -22.77
N ARG A 131 8.82 -5.31 -23.03
CA ARG A 131 8.89 -4.66 -24.32
C ARG A 131 10.34 -4.55 -24.75
N LEU A 132 10.67 -5.13 -25.89
CA LEU A 132 11.98 -5.03 -26.53
C LEU A 132 11.85 -4.16 -27.78
N THR A 133 12.66 -3.12 -27.90
CA THR A 133 12.75 -2.28 -29.11
C THR A 133 13.80 -2.83 -30.08
N SER A 134 13.69 -2.47 -31.36
CA SER A 134 14.70 -2.85 -32.37
C SER A 134 16.11 -2.35 -32.06
N GLU A 135 16.22 -1.29 -31.25
CA GLU A 135 17.47 -0.68 -30.79
C GLU A 135 18.12 -1.45 -29.61
N GLY A 136 17.47 -2.49 -29.09
CA GLY A 136 17.98 -3.26 -27.94
C GLY A 136 17.60 -2.68 -26.58
N ARG A 137 16.77 -1.63 -26.54
CA ARG A 137 16.18 -1.13 -25.29
C ARG A 137 15.07 -2.07 -24.82
N ILE A 138 15.13 -2.43 -23.54
CA ILE A 138 14.18 -3.31 -22.89
C ILE A 138 13.49 -2.54 -21.78
N THR A 139 12.17 -2.60 -21.74
CA THR A 139 11.34 -2.13 -20.63
C THR A 139 10.68 -3.35 -20.00
N TRP A 140 10.86 -3.53 -18.70
CA TRP A 140 10.23 -4.58 -17.92
C TRP A 140 9.43 -4.00 -16.77
N THR A 141 8.12 -4.20 -16.84
CA THR A 141 7.17 -3.80 -15.81
C THR A 141 6.76 -5.02 -15.00
N LYS A 142 6.98 -4.98 -13.68
CA LYS A 142 6.54 -5.99 -12.72
C LYS A 142 5.42 -5.43 -11.86
N LEU A 143 4.37 -6.20 -11.61
CA LEU A 143 3.45 -5.90 -10.52
C LEU A 143 4.05 -6.36 -9.19
N PHE A 144 3.97 -5.52 -8.17
CA PHE A 144 4.41 -5.85 -6.83
C PHE A 144 3.34 -5.54 -5.79
N ARG A 145 3.31 -6.36 -4.74
CA ARG A 145 2.67 -6.04 -3.45
C ARG A 145 3.70 -6.32 -2.37
N ALA A 146 4.02 -5.30 -1.57
CA ALA A 146 5.04 -5.41 -0.54
C ALA A 146 4.55 -4.80 0.77
N THR A 147 4.90 -5.42 1.89
CA THR A 147 4.68 -4.89 3.23
C THR A 147 6.02 -4.42 3.77
N VAL A 148 6.19 -3.12 3.94
CA VAL A 148 7.43 -2.48 4.40
C VAL A 148 7.26 -1.91 5.80
N PRO A 149 8.33 -1.87 6.61
CA PRO A 149 8.32 -1.13 7.85
C PRO A 149 8.15 0.37 7.55
N CYS A 150 7.32 1.04 8.34
CA CYS A 150 7.19 2.48 8.30
C CYS A 150 7.24 3.02 9.73
N GLU A 151 8.16 3.94 9.98
CA GLU A 151 8.27 4.60 11.27
C GLU A 151 7.15 5.62 11.39
N MET A 152 6.28 5.43 12.38
CA MET A 152 5.09 6.25 12.60
C MET A 152 5.22 6.98 13.93
N GLU A 153 5.06 8.30 13.90
CA GLU A 153 4.84 9.13 15.08
C GLU A 153 3.33 9.37 15.22
N LEU A 154 2.76 8.97 16.35
CA LEU A 154 1.32 9.01 16.65
C LEU A 154 0.97 10.08 17.69
N ALA A 155 1.77 11.16 17.77
CA ALA A 155 1.56 12.22 18.76
C ALA A 155 0.21 12.96 18.60
N TYR A 156 -0.25 13.17 17.38
CA TYR A 156 -1.49 13.84 16.96
C TYR A 156 -2.61 12.90 16.51
N TYR A 157 -2.54 11.60 16.82
CA TYR A 157 -3.51 10.59 16.38
C TYR A 157 -4.94 11.04 16.74
N PRO A 158 -5.91 11.01 15.79
CA PRO A 158 -5.90 10.31 14.49
C PRO A 158 -5.57 11.18 13.25
N PHE A 159 -4.92 12.33 13.40
CA PHE A 159 -4.63 13.28 12.31
C PHE A 159 -3.13 13.38 12.09
N GLU A 160 -2.54 12.33 11.53
CA GLU A 160 -1.09 12.19 11.42
C GLU A 160 -0.57 12.36 10.00
N ASN A 161 0.68 12.79 9.93
CA ASN A 161 1.50 12.75 8.73
C ASN A 161 2.52 11.61 8.90
N TYR A 162 2.55 10.69 7.94
CA TYR A 162 3.51 9.59 7.92
C TYR A 162 4.54 9.78 6.82
N ARG A 163 5.76 9.32 7.10
CA ARG A 163 6.87 9.31 6.13
C ARG A 163 7.40 7.89 6.02
N CYS A 164 7.06 7.23 4.92
CA CYS A 164 7.40 5.84 4.70
C CYS A 164 8.44 5.70 3.58
N MET A 165 9.51 4.95 3.83
CA MET A 165 10.61 4.80 2.88
C MET A 165 10.50 3.49 2.08
N LEU A 166 10.47 3.62 0.77
CA LEU A 166 10.59 2.53 -0.19
C LEU A 166 12.03 2.51 -0.74
N MET A 167 12.80 1.51 -0.35
CA MET A 167 14.14 1.29 -0.85
C MET A 167 14.24 0.08 -1.79
N PHE A 168 14.96 0.27 -2.89
CA PHE A 168 15.22 -0.73 -3.93
C PHE A 168 16.72 -0.90 -4.17
N HIS A 169 17.20 -2.14 -4.24
CA HIS A 169 18.57 -2.43 -4.65
C HIS A 169 18.70 -3.82 -5.26
N SER A 170 19.82 -4.07 -5.95
CA SER A 170 20.17 -5.39 -6.50
C SER A 170 20.73 -6.31 -5.42
N LEU A 171 20.29 -7.57 -5.41
CA LEU A 171 20.74 -8.56 -4.42
C LEU A 171 22.12 -9.12 -4.75
N GLY A 172 22.39 -9.35 -6.04
CA GLY A 172 23.57 -10.04 -6.54
C GLY A 172 24.67 -9.11 -7.04
N TYR A 173 24.33 -7.91 -7.50
CA TYR A 173 25.30 -7.01 -8.13
C TYR A 173 25.71 -5.85 -7.22
N ASP A 174 26.97 -5.45 -7.35
CA ASP A 174 27.52 -4.26 -6.70
C ASP A 174 27.41 -2.99 -7.57
N THR A 175 27.96 -1.87 -7.06
CA THR A 175 27.95 -0.57 -7.75
C THR A 175 28.88 -0.50 -8.97
N GLU A 176 29.87 -1.38 -9.09
CA GLU A 176 30.76 -1.49 -10.24
C GLU A 176 30.12 -2.30 -11.37
N GLU A 177 29.25 -3.25 -11.04
CA GLU A 177 28.54 -4.10 -12.00
C GLU A 177 27.22 -3.47 -12.45
N LEU A 178 26.38 -3.01 -11.51
CA LEU A 178 25.02 -2.57 -11.80
C LEU A 178 24.70 -1.26 -11.07
N ARG A 179 24.22 -0.27 -11.82
CA ARG A 179 23.89 1.06 -11.28
C ARG A 179 22.43 1.42 -11.60
N PRO A 180 21.52 1.23 -10.65
CA PRO A 180 20.15 1.70 -10.79
C PRO A 180 20.12 3.22 -10.59
N HIS A 181 19.26 3.90 -11.34
CA HIS A 181 18.97 5.34 -11.20
C HIS A 181 17.48 5.57 -11.38
N TRP A 182 16.95 6.60 -10.72
CA TRP A 182 15.59 7.06 -10.97
C TRP A 182 15.45 7.60 -12.39
N SER A 183 14.33 7.27 -13.04
CA SER A 183 13.94 7.90 -14.30
C SER A 183 13.70 9.40 -14.08
N LEU A 184 14.03 10.22 -15.07
CA LEU A 184 14.01 11.69 -14.93
C LEU A 184 12.60 12.27 -14.83
N ASP A 185 11.58 11.63 -15.42
CA ASP A 185 10.21 12.19 -15.49
C ASP A 185 9.10 11.11 -15.66
N PRO A 186 8.22 10.92 -14.67
CA PRO A 186 8.47 10.97 -13.23
C PRO A 186 9.17 9.69 -12.72
N SER A 187 9.97 9.82 -11.67
CA SER A 187 10.62 8.69 -10.98
C SER A 187 9.59 7.84 -10.22
N VAL A 188 8.61 8.49 -9.59
CA VAL A 188 7.46 7.85 -8.94
C VAL A 188 6.18 8.49 -9.46
N HIS A 189 5.27 7.66 -9.97
CA HIS A 189 3.94 8.06 -10.41
C HIS A 189 2.90 7.51 -9.45
N TYR A 190 1.85 8.27 -9.20
CA TYR A 190 0.68 7.83 -8.45
C TYR A 190 -0.55 8.48 -9.06
N ASP A 191 -1.69 7.78 -9.01
CA ASP A 191 -2.98 8.30 -9.45
C ASP A 191 -3.83 8.61 -8.22
N ASP A 192 -4.10 9.91 -8.00
CA ASP A 192 -4.93 10.42 -6.89
C ASP A 192 -6.30 9.74 -6.81
N THR A 193 -6.80 9.20 -7.93
CA THR A 193 -8.14 8.58 -8.01
C THR A 193 -8.18 7.15 -7.48
N HIS A 194 -7.04 6.45 -7.40
CA HIS A 194 -6.96 5.03 -7.05
C HIS A 194 -6.19 4.74 -5.75
N VAL A 195 -5.41 5.70 -5.23
CA VAL A 195 -4.79 5.63 -3.90
C VAL A 195 -5.84 5.97 -2.83
N SER A 196 -6.84 5.11 -2.67
CA SER A 196 -8.02 5.42 -1.87
C SER A 196 -7.88 5.01 -0.38
N LEU A 197 -7.88 6.03 0.49
CA LEU A 197 -8.49 6.09 1.84
C LEU A 197 -8.02 5.05 2.89
N PRO A 198 -7.62 5.48 4.11
CA PRO A 198 -7.82 6.80 4.73
C PRO A 198 -6.67 7.80 4.51
N CYS A 199 -5.73 7.51 3.62
CA CYS A 199 -4.51 8.30 3.44
C CYS A 199 -4.46 9.00 2.08
N GLU A 200 -3.93 10.21 2.06
CA GLU A 200 -3.63 11.02 0.88
C GLU A 200 -2.12 11.23 0.80
N ILE A 201 -1.54 11.08 -0.40
CA ILE A 201 -0.11 11.34 -0.61
C ILE A 201 0.06 12.85 -0.72
N GLU A 202 0.91 13.44 0.14
CA GLU A 202 1.25 14.87 0.05
C GLU A 202 2.41 15.10 -0.91
N ASP A 203 3.48 14.31 -0.78
CA ASP A 203 4.67 14.44 -1.62
C ASP A 203 5.46 13.12 -1.69
N VAL A 204 6.33 13.02 -2.69
CA VAL A 204 7.26 11.90 -2.85
C VAL A 204 8.66 12.43 -3.15
N TYR A 205 9.59 12.15 -2.26
CA TYR A 205 11.00 12.53 -2.41
C TYR A 205 11.83 11.32 -2.83
N THR A 206 12.64 11.47 -3.87
CA THR A 206 13.51 10.39 -4.36
C THR A 206 14.98 10.72 -4.21
N ASP A 207 15.76 9.76 -3.70
CA ASP A 207 17.21 9.86 -3.57
C ASP A 207 17.92 8.57 -4.04
N VAL A 208 19.21 8.67 -4.28
CA VAL A 208 20.10 7.55 -4.62
C VAL A 208 21.24 7.50 -3.63
N THR A 209 21.20 6.51 -2.74
CA THR A 209 22.22 6.31 -1.70
C THR A 209 23.13 5.13 -2.03
N SER A 210 24.26 5.04 -1.34
CA SER A 210 25.13 3.87 -1.39
C SER A 210 25.37 3.33 0.00
N PHE A 211 25.43 2.01 0.13
CA PHE A 211 25.76 1.34 1.39
C PHE A 211 26.80 0.26 1.16
N VAL A 212 27.57 -0.04 2.19
CA VAL A 212 28.66 -1.02 2.13
C VAL A 212 28.22 -2.29 2.84
N THR A 213 28.29 -3.42 2.13
CA THR A 213 28.18 -4.74 2.74
C THR A 213 29.58 -5.27 3.07
N ILE A 214 29.68 -6.45 3.68
CA ILE A 214 30.96 -7.05 4.11
C ILE A 214 31.98 -7.12 2.97
N GLU A 215 31.53 -7.25 1.72
CA GLU A 215 32.41 -7.47 0.57
C GLU A 215 32.48 -6.28 -0.40
N ARG A 216 31.36 -5.58 -0.68
CA ARG A 216 31.30 -4.55 -1.74
C ARG A 216 30.26 -3.45 -1.48
N ALA A 217 30.46 -2.29 -2.13
CA ALA A 217 29.51 -1.17 -2.09
C ALA A 217 28.35 -1.39 -3.07
N ARG A 218 27.11 -1.15 -2.62
CA ARG A 218 25.88 -1.27 -3.41
C ARG A 218 25.15 0.05 -3.48
N ARG A 219 24.51 0.32 -4.61
CA ARG A 219 23.60 1.47 -4.78
C ARG A 219 22.17 1.08 -4.44
N ARG A 220 21.47 2.01 -3.79
CA ARG A 220 20.08 1.89 -3.37
C ARG A 220 19.31 3.09 -3.89
N LEU A 221 18.13 2.83 -4.43
CA LEU A 221 17.16 3.86 -4.75
C LEU A 221 16.23 4.00 -3.54
N GLU A 222 16.01 5.22 -3.06
CA GLU A 222 15.13 5.53 -1.94
C GLU A 222 14.01 6.45 -2.42
N ALA A 223 12.77 6.10 -2.10
CA ALA A 223 11.58 6.91 -2.33
C ALA A 223 10.85 7.09 -0.99
N GLU A 224 10.87 8.29 -0.45
CA GLU A 224 10.16 8.68 0.76
C GLU A 224 8.78 9.20 0.37
N VAL A 225 7.74 8.51 0.81
CA VAL A 225 6.34 8.87 0.58
C VAL A 225 5.81 9.56 1.82
N GLU A 226 5.50 10.86 1.69
CA GLU A 226 4.85 11.65 2.72
C GLU A 226 3.33 11.58 2.50
N MET A 227 2.60 11.21 3.55
CA MET A 227 1.16 11.00 3.47
C MET A 227 0.44 11.56 4.68
N THR A 228 -0.76 12.08 4.48
CA THR A 228 -1.68 12.46 5.54
C THR A 228 -2.80 11.46 5.65
N CYS A 229 -3.02 10.93 6.84
CA CYS A 229 -4.07 9.96 7.07
C CYS A 229 -5.10 10.51 8.04
N TYR A 230 -6.37 10.28 7.71
CA TYR A 230 -7.49 10.66 8.57
C TYR A 230 -8.37 9.45 8.89
N SER A 231 -8.44 9.08 10.17
CA SER A 231 -9.37 8.02 10.58
C SER A 231 -10.78 8.57 10.80
N GLY A 232 -11.57 8.62 9.73
CA GLY A 232 -13.01 8.87 9.83
C GLY A 232 -13.73 7.85 10.74
N TRP A 233 -13.16 6.66 10.89
CA TRP A 233 -13.64 5.64 11.80
C TRP A 233 -13.46 6.06 13.27
N THR A 234 -12.27 6.54 13.66
CA THR A 234 -11.99 7.02 15.02
C THR A 234 -12.88 8.20 15.39
N ILE A 235 -13.15 9.11 14.46
CA ILE A 235 -14.08 10.22 14.70
C ILE A 235 -15.49 9.69 15.02
N LYS A 236 -16.02 8.78 14.20
CA LYS A 236 -17.39 8.26 14.32
C LYS A 236 -17.58 7.33 15.52
N HIS A 237 -16.59 6.50 15.83
CA HIS A 237 -16.70 5.44 16.84
C HIS A 237 -16.04 5.76 18.17
N THR A 238 -15.16 6.76 18.24
CA THR A 238 -14.52 7.19 19.50
C THR A 238 -14.92 8.61 19.86
N ILE A 239 -14.62 9.61 19.02
CA ILE A 239 -14.81 11.03 19.39
C ILE A 239 -16.29 11.35 19.60
N VAL A 240 -17.17 11.02 18.65
CA VAL A 240 -18.60 11.31 18.76
C VAL A 240 -19.25 10.64 19.98
N PRO A 241 -19.03 9.33 20.26
CA PRO A 241 -19.54 8.71 21.48
C PRO A 241 -19.04 9.34 22.77
N PHE A 242 -17.77 9.74 22.87
CA PHE A 242 -17.26 10.45 24.05
C PHE A 242 -17.95 11.81 24.27
N MET A 243 -18.20 12.56 23.19
CA MET A 243 -18.94 13.82 23.29
C MET A 243 -20.38 13.61 23.78
N VAL A 244 -21.04 12.55 23.30
CA VAL A 244 -22.39 12.17 23.75
C VAL A 244 -22.39 11.72 25.21
N THR A 245 -21.42 10.92 25.66
CA THR A 245 -21.34 10.45 27.05
C THR A 245 -21.08 11.60 28.03
N VAL A 246 -20.19 12.54 27.68
CA VAL A 246 -19.97 13.76 28.47
C VAL A 246 -21.26 14.58 28.55
N THR A 247 -21.93 14.82 27.41
CA THR A 247 -23.19 15.56 27.40
C THR A 247 -24.25 14.87 28.28
N MET A 248 -24.40 13.55 28.17
CA MET A 248 -25.33 12.76 28.97
C MET A 248 -25.01 12.81 30.47
N ALA A 249 -23.72 12.83 30.85
CA ALA A 249 -23.30 12.95 32.24
C ALA A 249 -23.74 14.28 32.86
N TYR A 250 -23.70 15.39 32.11
CA TYR A 250 -24.15 16.70 32.58
C TYR A 250 -25.66 16.89 32.53
N LEU A 251 -26.41 16.10 31.77
CA LEU A 251 -27.88 16.13 31.80
C LEU A 251 -28.45 15.77 33.18
N VAL A 252 -27.66 15.11 34.05
CA VAL A 252 -28.03 14.79 35.43
C VAL A 252 -28.38 16.03 36.26
N PHE A 253 -27.85 17.21 35.91
CA PHE A 253 -28.14 18.46 36.62
C PHE A 253 -29.54 19.02 36.34
N TYR A 254 -30.19 18.58 35.27
CA TYR A 254 -31.58 18.95 34.98
C TYR A 254 -32.59 18.07 35.74
N LEU A 255 -32.16 16.97 36.36
CA LEU A 255 -33.04 16.17 37.20
C LEU A 255 -33.29 16.85 38.54
N HIS A 256 -34.52 16.71 39.02
CA HIS A 256 -34.93 17.26 40.31
C HIS A 256 -34.01 16.75 41.43
N PRO A 257 -33.52 17.60 42.37
CA PRO A 257 -32.57 17.20 43.41
C PRO A 257 -33.02 15.99 44.25
N ARG A 258 -34.34 15.87 44.48
CA ARG A 258 -34.96 14.75 45.23
C ARG A 258 -34.89 13.39 44.52
N ALA A 259 -34.58 13.33 43.22
CA ALA A 259 -34.48 12.08 42.46
C ALA A 259 -33.09 11.41 42.62
N VAL A 260 -32.66 11.18 43.86
CA VAL A 260 -31.29 10.75 44.21
C VAL A 260 -30.88 9.47 43.48
N THR A 261 -31.72 8.44 43.52
CA THR A 261 -31.44 7.16 42.87
C THR A 261 -31.22 7.32 41.37
N ALA A 262 -32.07 8.10 40.69
CA ALA A 262 -31.94 8.33 39.25
C ALA A 262 -30.66 9.10 38.88
N ARG A 263 -30.26 10.09 39.70
CA ARG A 263 -29.06 10.89 39.46
C ARG A 263 -27.78 10.06 39.63
N LEU A 264 -27.71 9.25 40.68
CA LEU A 264 -26.57 8.37 40.94
C LEU A 264 -26.47 7.25 39.90
N THR A 265 -27.59 6.65 39.48
CA THR A 265 -27.57 5.59 38.47
C THR A 265 -27.12 6.12 37.11
N VAL A 266 -27.64 7.25 36.63
CA VAL A 266 -27.23 7.84 35.35
C VAL A 266 -25.75 8.24 35.37
N SER A 267 -25.28 8.85 36.46
CA SER A 267 -23.87 9.24 36.59
C SER A 267 -22.93 8.03 36.58
N LEU A 268 -23.28 6.96 37.30
CA LEU A 268 -22.49 5.72 37.34
C LEU A 268 -22.51 5.01 35.98
N VAL A 269 -23.67 4.92 35.33
CA VAL A 269 -23.79 4.30 33.99
C VAL A 269 -22.99 5.10 32.97
N ALA A 270 -23.05 6.44 32.98
CA ALA A 270 -22.26 7.28 32.10
C ALA A 270 -20.75 7.05 32.31
N PHE A 271 -20.29 6.94 33.56
CA PHE A 271 -18.90 6.64 33.88
C PHE A 271 -18.46 5.26 33.36
N VAL A 272 -19.27 4.22 33.61
CA VAL A 272 -18.97 2.87 33.13
C VAL A 272 -18.94 2.82 31.60
N VAL A 273 -19.90 3.46 30.92
CA VAL A 273 -19.92 3.55 29.45
C VAL A 273 -18.67 4.28 28.94
N ALA A 274 -18.28 5.39 29.55
CA ALA A 274 -17.07 6.13 29.16
C ALA A 274 -15.80 5.27 29.32
N MET A 275 -15.70 4.48 30.40
CA MET A 275 -14.59 3.53 30.59
C MET A 275 -14.57 2.41 29.56
N ILE A 276 -15.74 1.86 29.19
CA ILE A 276 -15.85 0.83 28.16
C ILE A 276 -15.41 1.39 26.80
N VAL A 277 -15.87 2.59 26.45
CA VAL A 277 -15.50 3.26 25.19
C VAL A 277 -14.01 3.62 25.17
N HIS A 278 -13.45 4.03 26.32
CA HIS A 278 -12.01 4.26 26.48
C HIS A 278 -11.24 2.98 26.10
N GLU A 279 -11.50 1.88 26.80
CA GLU A 279 -10.82 0.60 26.56
C GLU A 279 -11.00 0.09 25.11
N SER A 280 -12.19 0.26 24.53
CA SER A 280 -12.43 -0.16 23.14
C SER A 280 -11.65 0.67 22.12
N SER A 281 -11.38 1.94 22.41
CA SER A 281 -10.69 2.85 21.50
C SER A 281 -9.19 2.52 21.35
N TYR A 282 -8.61 1.83 22.33
CA TYR A 282 -7.19 1.44 22.33
C TYR A 282 -6.92 -0.01 21.92
N ARG A 283 -7.94 -0.76 21.48
CA ARG A 283 -7.74 -2.15 21.04
C ARG A 283 -6.85 -2.24 19.80
N ASP A 284 -7.05 -1.31 18.87
CA ASP A 284 -6.39 -1.31 17.56
C ASP A 284 -5.32 -0.21 17.45
N VAL A 285 -5.17 0.62 18.49
CA VAL A 285 -4.13 1.66 18.54
C VAL A 285 -2.85 1.06 19.16
N PRO A 286 -1.71 1.10 18.46
CA PRO A 286 -0.43 0.65 19.02
C PRO A 286 -0.03 1.43 20.27
N ARG A 287 0.66 0.76 21.19
CA ARG A 287 1.18 1.41 22.40
C ARG A 287 2.52 2.09 22.11
N TYR A 288 2.58 3.40 22.36
CA TYR A 288 3.78 4.21 22.27
C TYR A 288 4.22 4.69 23.66
N PRO A 289 5.51 5.00 23.86
CA PRO A 289 6.03 5.47 25.15
C PRO A 289 5.71 6.95 25.42
N TYR A 290 5.24 7.70 24.42
CA TYR A 290 4.81 9.09 24.52
C TYR A 290 3.30 9.20 24.56
N THR A 291 2.81 10.35 25.03
CA THR A 291 1.36 10.62 25.13
C THR A 291 0.79 11.02 23.77
N MET A 292 -0.32 10.40 23.38
CA MET A 292 -1.04 10.70 22.15
C MET A 292 -2.17 11.71 22.40
N ALA A 293 -2.54 12.52 21.40
CA ALA A 293 -3.65 13.47 21.49
C ALA A 293 -4.98 12.79 21.88
N LEU A 294 -5.23 11.57 21.40
CA LEU A 294 -6.39 10.76 21.78
C LEU A 294 -6.41 10.42 23.29
N GLU A 295 -5.26 10.16 23.91
CA GLU A 295 -5.16 9.87 25.34
C GLU A 295 -5.51 11.10 26.16
N VAL A 296 -5.03 12.28 25.76
CA VAL A 296 -5.39 13.54 26.39
C VAL A 296 -6.89 13.82 26.23
N PHE A 297 -7.45 13.64 25.03
CA PHE A 297 -8.87 13.87 24.75
C PHE A 297 -9.77 12.92 25.56
N THR A 298 -9.52 11.62 25.52
CA THR A 298 -10.36 10.65 26.25
C THR A 298 -10.16 10.76 27.76
N GLY A 299 -8.95 11.05 28.24
CA GLY A 299 -8.67 11.30 29.65
C GLY A 299 -9.38 12.55 30.18
N THR A 300 -9.40 13.63 29.41
CA THR A 300 -10.15 14.85 29.77
C THR A 300 -11.66 14.61 29.78
N CYS A 301 -12.21 13.86 28.80
CA CYS A 301 -13.61 13.45 28.81
C CYS A 301 -13.97 12.61 30.04
N LEU A 302 -13.12 11.64 30.41
CA LEU A 302 -13.31 10.83 31.62
C LEU A 302 -13.31 11.68 32.89
N ALA A 303 -12.40 12.67 32.99
CA ALA A 303 -12.38 13.60 34.11
C ALA A 303 -13.68 14.42 34.22
N PHE A 304 -14.26 14.86 33.09
CA PHE A 304 -15.55 15.56 33.07
C PHE A 304 -16.72 14.66 33.48
N VAL A 305 -16.74 13.41 33.04
CA VAL A 305 -17.78 12.45 33.46
C VAL A 305 -17.66 12.16 34.96
N PHE A 306 -16.42 12.00 35.46
CA PHE A 306 -16.16 11.82 36.89
C PHE A 306 -16.58 13.04 37.72
N SER A 307 -16.31 14.26 37.24
CA SER A 307 -16.72 15.47 37.95
C SER A 307 -18.24 15.59 38.06
N ALA A 308 -18.99 15.16 37.04
CA ALA A 308 -20.44 15.13 37.08
C ALA A 308 -20.98 14.15 38.16
N ALA A 309 -20.32 13.00 38.34
CA ALA A 309 -20.64 12.05 39.40
C ALA A 309 -20.36 12.64 40.80
N VAL A 310 -19.20 13.28 40.99
CA VAL A 310 -18.85 13.95 42.26
C VAL A 310 -19.86 15.04 42.59
N GLN A 311 -20.20 15.89 41.62
CA GLN A 311 -21.20 16.96 41.81
C GLN A 311 -22.57 16.38 42.16
N SER A 312 -22.96 15.23 41.61
CA SER A 312 -24.21 14.57 41.96
C SER A 312 -24.26 14.14 43.43
N VAL A 313 -23.15 13.64 43.98
CA VAL A 313 -23.00 13.33 45.41
C VAL A 313 -23.06 14.62 46.26
N VAL A 314 -22.37 15.68 45.84
CA VAL A 314 -22.38 16.97 46.55
C VAL A 314 -23.78 17.58 46.62
N VAL A 315 -24.57 17.53 45.54
CA VAL A 315 -25.94 18.05 45.56
C VAL A 315 -26.84 17.20 46.47
N ASP A 316 -26.67 15.87 46.51
CA ASP A 316 -27.40 15.01 47.45
C ASP A 316 -27.10 15.39 48.90
N THR A 317 -25.82 15.54 49.27
CA THR A 317 -25.45 15.92 50.64
C THR A 317 -26.00 17.30 51.02
N LEU A 318 -25.91 18.29 50.12
CA LEU A 318 -26.47 19.62 50.35
C LEU A 318 -28.00 19.59 50.47
N SER A 319 -28.70 18.80 49.66
CA SER A 319 -30.17 18.66 49.78
C SER A 319 -30.59 18.06 51.12
N ARG A 320 -29.87 17.06 51.63
CA ARG A 320 -30.15 16.45 52.94
C ARG A 320 -29.93 17.42 54.10
N VAL A 321 -28.89 18.26 54.01
CA VAL A 321 -28.62 19.30 55.01
C VAL A 321 -29.73 20.35 54.99
N SER A 322 -30.17 20.78 53.80
CA SER A 322 -31.28 21.72 53.65
C SER A 322 -32.59 21.18 54.21
N ASP A 323 -32.92 19.92 53.93
CA ASP A 323 -34.14 19.28 54.44
C ASP A 323 -34.13 19.19 55.97
N LYS A 324 -32.96 18.95 56.58
CA LYS A 324 -32.81 18.93 58.04
C LYS A 324 -32.98 20.30 58.68
N MET A 325 -32.44 21.36 58.07
CA MET A 325 -32.65 22.72 58.56
C MET A 325 -34.12 23.13 58.49
N ALA A 326 -34.82 22.75 57.42
CA ALA A 326 -36.25 23.03 57.26
C ALA A 326 -37.15 22.23 58.23
N SER A 327 -36.67 21.12 58.81
CA SER A 327 -37.42 20.37 59.82
C SER A 327 -37.20 20.87 61.25
N ASP A 328 -36.15 21.66 61.49
CA ASP A 328 -35.78 22.19 62.81
C ASP A 328 -36.41 23.60 63.07
N GLU A 329 -37.03 24.24 62.07
CA GLU A 329 -37.84 25.48 62.16
C GLU A 329 -39.34 25.21 62.38
#